data_AF-A0A6L3SSE3-F1
#
_entry.id   AF-A0A6L3SSE3-F1
#
_cell.length_a   1.000
_cell.length_b   1.000
_cell.length_c   1.000
_cell.angle_alpha   90.00
_cell.angle_beta   90.00
_cell.angle_gamma   90.00
#
_symmetry.space_group_name_H-M   'P 1'
#
loop_
_entity.id
_entity.type
_entity.pdbx_description
1 polymer ?
#
loop_
_entity_poly.entity_id
_entity_poly.type
_entity_poly.pdbx_seq_one_letter_code
_entity_poly.pdbx_strand_id
1 'polypeptide(L)'
;MEDTDFPLLDETGCVQRVAGIAKDVTERKASAARLEVLVHELQHRSRNLLGVITSVASKTVGEGGSVEDFQNRLKALNRAQGLLS
;
A
#
# COMPACT_ATOMS: atom_id res chain seq x y z
N MET A 1 -4.29 19.99 10.81
CA MET A 1 -4.64 20.33 12.19
C MET A 1 -5.66 19.32 12.68
N GLU A 2 -5.41 18.70 13.82
CA GLU A 2 -6.46 18.08 14.63
C GLU A 2 -6.74 19.06 15.76
N ASP A 3 -8.00 19.38 15.99
CA ASP A 3 -8.44 20.25 17.07
C ASP A 3 -9.25 19.41 18.06
N THR A 4 -9.09 19.70 19.34
CA THR A 4 -9.88 19.10 20.40
C THR A 4 -10.19 20.20 21.39
N ASP A 5 -11.47 20.54 21.44
CA ASP A 5 -12.05 21.53 22.31
C ASP A 5 -12.75 20.87 23.50
N PHE A 6 -12.62 21.49 24.67
CA PHE A 6 -13.27 21.03 25.89
C PHE A 6 -13.77 22.20 26.72
N PRO A 7 -14.95 22.05 27.35
CA PRO A 7 -15.53 23.11 28.17
C PRO A 7 -14.79 23.20 29.50
N LEU A 8 -14.51 24.42 29.94
CA LEU A 8 -14.10 24.74 31.29
C LEU A 8 -15.35 25.17 32.06
N LEU A 9 -15.76 24.34 33.00
CA LEU A 9 -16.94 24.56 33.83
C LEU A 9 -16.56 25.40 35.05
N ASP A 10 -17.49 26.24 35.52
CA ASP A 10 -17.40 26.89 36.82
C ASP A 10 -17.82 25.95 37.96
N GLU A 11 -17.75 26.43 39.21
CA GLU A 11 -18.11 25.67 40.41
C GLU A 11 -19.58 25.23 40.43
N THR A 12 -20.45 25.85 39.63
CA THR A 12 -21.87 25.49 39.50
C THR A 12 -22.12 24.50 38.36
N GLY A 13 -21.08 24.11 37.61
CA GLY A 13 -21.17 23.24 36.45
C GLY A 13 -21.57 23.97 35.15
N CYS A 14 -21.65 25.30 35.15
CA CYS A 14 -21.95 26.07 33.95
C CYS A 14 -20.69 26.28 33.10
N VAL A 15 -20.82 26.25 31.77
CA VAL A 15 -19.69 26.48 30.86
C VAL A 15 -19.24 27.93 30.96
N GLN A 16 -18.02 28.15 31.47
CA GLN A 16 -17.42 29.48 31.61
C GLN A 16 -16.56 29.84 30.40
N ARG A 17 -15.82 28.87 29.85
CA ARG A 17 -14.92 29.03 28.70
C ARG A 17 -14.83 27.74 27.89
N VAL A 18 -14.33 27.84 26.66
CA VAL A 18 -13.90 26.70 25.84
C VAL A 18 -12.39 26.81 25.66
N ALA A 19 -11.67 25.75 25.97
CA ALA A 19 -10.24 25.61 25.67
C ALA A 19 -10.07 24.65 24.49
N GLY A 20 -9.08 24.90 23.64
CA GLY A 20 -8.77 24.06 22.49
C GLY A 20 -7.28 23.72 22.43
N ILE A 21 -6.95 22.53 21.94
CA ILE A 21 -5.57 22.11 21.64
C ILE A 21 -5.49 21.81 20.14
N ALA A 22 -4.69 22.60 19.42
CA ALA A 22 -4.38 22.36 18.02
C ALA A 22 -3.09 21.55 17.90
N LYS A 23 -3.19 20.35 17.33
CA LYS A 23 -2.03 19.54 16.96
C LYS A 23 -1.73 19.70 15.48
N ASP A 24 -0.51 20.15 15.16
CA ASP A 24 -0.01 20.05 13.80
C ASP A 24 0.25 18.58 13.45
N VAL A 25 -0.36 18.14 12.36
CA VAL A 25 -0.32 16.77 11.85
C VAL A 25 0.07 16.74 10.37
N THR A 26 0.57 17.86 9.86
CA THR A 26 0.87 18.05 8.43
C THR A 26 1.85 17.00 7.93
N GLU A 27 2.97 16.83 8.62
CA GLU A 27 3.98 15.84 8.26
C GLU A 27 3.45 14.41 8.35
N ARG A 28 2.69 14.09 9.40
CA ARG A 28 2.08 12.76 9.57
C ARG A 28 1.11 12.44 8.43
N LYS A 29 0.24 13.39 8.06
CA LYS A 29 -0.70 13.23 6.95
C LYS A 29 0.03 13.11 5.61
N ALA A 30 1.08 13.89 5.38
CA ALA A 30 1.89 13.81 4.18
C ALA A 30 2.60 12.45 4.05
N SER A 31 3.17 11.94 5.14
CA SER A 31 3.79 10.61 5.18
C SER A 31 2.77 9.48 4.96
N ALA A 32 1.58 9.59 5.55
CA ALA A 32 0.49 8.62 5.32
C ALA A 32 0.06 8.59 3.85
N ALA A 33 -0.14 9.76 3.23
CA ALA A 33 -0.51 9.86 1.82
C ALA A 33 0.59 9.29 0.89
N ARG A 34 1.86 9.53 1.21
CA ARG A 34 2.99 8.92 0.47
C ARG A 34 2.99 7.40 0.59
N LEU A 35 2.75 6.87 1.79
CA LEU A 35 2.65 5.43 2.01
C LEU A 35 1.49 4.81 1.22
N GLU A 36 0.33 5.45 1.16
CA GLU A 36 -0.80 4.98 0.35
C GLU A 36 -0.43 4.83 -1.13
N VAL A 37 0.28 5.81 -1.70
CA VAL A 37 0.75 5.74 -3.09
C VAL A 37 1.71 4.57 -3.29
N LEU A 38 2.66 4.37 -2.38
CA LEU A 38 3.60 3.25 -2.46
C LEU A 38 2.91 1.89 -2.33
N VAL A 39 1.93 1.77 -1.43
CA VAL A 39 1.11 0.57 -1.27
C VAL A 39 0.33 0.29 -2.55
N HIS A 40 -0.30 1.30 -3.13
CA HIS A 40 -1.05 1.15 -4.38
C HIS A 40 -0.15 0.72 -5.54
N GLU A 41 1.03 1.32 -5.67
CA GLU A 41 2.02 0.97 -6.69
C GLU A 41 2.51 -0.47 -6.51
N LEU A 42 2.78 -0.88 -5.27
CA LEU A 42 3.17 -2.25 -4.95
C LEU A 42 2.06 -3.26 -5.31
N GLN A 43 0.81 -2.95 -4.95
CA GLN A 43 -0.35 -3.77 -5.30
C GLN A 43 -0.55 -3.88 -6.82
N HIS A 44 -0.36 -2.77 -7.55
CA HIS A 44 -0.42 -2.77 -9.00
C HIS A 44 0.68 -3.67 -9.60
N ARG A 45 1.93 -3.52 -9.16
CA ARG A 45 3.05 -4.37 -9.63
C ARG A 45 2.85 -5.85 -9.28
N SER A 46 2.31 -6.15 -8.09
CA SER A 46 1.97 -7.52 -7.68
C SER A 46 0.93 -8.15 -8.63
N ARG A 47 -0.15 -7.43 -8.95
CA ARG A 47 -1.15 -7.88 -9.93
C ARG A 47 -0.54 -8.10 -11.31
N ASN A 48 0.33 -7.20 -11.76
CA ASN A 48 1.01 -7.34 -13.04
C ASN A 48 1.90 -8.60 -13.08
N LEU A 49 2.65 -8.85 -12.01
CA LEU A 49 3.50 -10.04 -11.90
C LEU A 49 2.67 -11.33 -11.92
N LEU A 50 1.55 -11.36 -11.18
CA LEU A 50 0.62 -12.49 -11.22
C LEU A 50 0.07 -12.73 -12.62
N GLY A 51 -0.31 -11.66 -13.34
CA GLY A 51 -0.77 -11.77 -14.73
C GLY A 51 0.29 -12.37 -15.66
N VAL A 52 1.55 -11.98 -15.50
CA VAL A 52 2.67 -12.57 -16.24
C VAL A 52 2.86 -14.05 -15.89
N ILE A 53 2.85 -14.40 -14.60
CA ILE A 53 2.97 -15.79 -14.14
C ILE A 53 1.85 -16.65 -14.73
N THR A 54 0.60 -16.20 -14.66
CA THR A 54 -0.55 -16.90 -15.24
C THR A 54 -0.41 -17.05 -16.76
N SER A 55 0.02 -16.02 -17.47
CA SER A 55 0.26 -16.08 -18.92
C SER A 55 1.32 -17.11 -19.30
N VAL A 56 2.44 -17.15 -18.55
CA VAL A 56 3.50 -18.16 -18.75
C VAL A 56 2.97 -19.57 -18.48
N ALA A 57 2.19 -19.76 -17.41
CA ALA A 57 1.59 -21.05 -17.07
C ALA A 57 0.62 -21.54 -18.15
N SER A 58 -0.28 -20.67 -18.64
CA SER A 58 -1.21 -21.01 -19.72
C SER A 58 -0.49 -21.40 -21.01
N LYS A 59 0.60 -20.71 -21.36
CA LYS A 59 1.41 -21.00 -22.57
C LYS A 59 2.39 -22.17 -22.42
N THR A 60 2.57 -22.72 -21.23
CA THR A 60 3.40 -23.92 -21.03
C THR A 60 2.51 -25.11 -20.79
N VAL A 61 1.79 -25.10 -19.68
CA VAL A 61 1.00 -26.26 -19.22
C VAL A 61 -0.30 -26.37 -20.03
N GLY A 62 -0.94 -25.24 -20.35
CA GLY A 62 -2.18 -25.22 -21.14
C GLY A 62 -2.00 -25.69 -22.58
N GLU A 63 -0.80 -25.63 -23.13
CA GLU A 63 -0.45 -26.11 -24.48
C GLU A 63 0.20 -27.50 -24.46
N GLY A 64 0.16 -28.22 -23.33
CA GLY A 64 0.67 -29.60 -23.20
C GLY A 64 2.14 -29.73 -22.82
N GLY A 65 2.81 -28.62 -22.49
CA GLY A 65 4.17 -28.61 -21.96
C GLY A 65 4.25 -29.08 -20.51
N SER A 66 5.45 -29.43 -20.06
CA SER A 66 5.67 -29.97 -18.72
C SER A 66 5.71 -28.89 -17.64
N VAL A 67 5.54 -29.30 -16.37
CA VAL A 67 5.77 -28.42 -15.21
C VAL A 67 7.23 -27.95 -15.17
N GLU A 68 8.16 -28.76 -15.65
CA GLU A 68 9.58 -28.40 -15.74
C GLU A 68 9.82 -27.25 -16.73
N ASP A 69 9.14 -27.26 -17.89
CA ASP A 69 9.20 -26.17 -18.87
C ASP A 69 8.69 -24.85 -18.27
N PHE A 70 7.60 -24.91 -17.50
CA PHE A 70 7.09 -23.76 -16.75
C PHE A 70 8.12 -23.20 -15.77
N GLN A 71 8.72 -24.08 -14.95
CA GLN A 71 9.74 -23.68 -13.98
C GLN A 71 10.97 -23.06 -14.65
N ASN A 72 11.39 -23.60 -15.79
CA ASN A 72 12.53 -23.08 -16.56
C ASN A 72 12.25 -21.68 -17.12
N ARG A 73 11.05 -21.45 -17.67
CA ARG A 73 10.62 -20.11 -18.12
C ARG A 73 10.49 -19.12 -16.97
N LEU A 74 9.96 -19.54 -15.82
CA LEU A 74 9.83 -18.69 -14.63
C LEU A 74 11.21 -18.29 -14.06
N LYS A 75 12.16 -19.22 -14.01
CA LYS A 75 13.56 -18.93 -13.62
C LYS A 75 14.22 -17.93 -14.59
N ALA A 76 13.95 -18.05 -15.89
CA ALA A 76 14.45 -17.10 -16.89
C ALA A 76 13.84 -15.70 -16.70
N LEU A 77 12.54 -15.61 -16.41
CA LEU A 77 11.87 -14.35 -16.10
C LEU A 77 12.47 -13.67 -14.86
N ASN A 78 12.72 -14.44 -13.79
CA ASN A 78 13.35 -13.93 -12.57
C ASN A 78 14.74 -13.34 -12.83
N ARG A 79 15.56 -14.01 -13.66
CA ARG A 79 16.88 -13.47 -14.06
C ARG A 79 16.76 -12.17 -14.85
N ALA A 80 15.80 -12.07 -15.77
CA ALA A 80 15.57 -10.86 -16.54
C ALA A 80 15.09 -9.69 -15.65
N GLN A 81 14.27 -9.95 -14.63
CA GLN A 81 13.85 -8.93 -13.66
C GLN A 81 15.01 -8.42 -12.80
N GLY A 82 15.95 -9.29 -12.42
CA GLY A 82 17.16 -8.91 -11.68
C GLY A 82 18.15 -8.05 -12.48
N LEU A 83 17.98 -7.92 -13.80
CA LEU A 83 18.80 -7.03 -14.65
C LEU A 83 18.18 -5.63 -14.86
N LEU A 84 16.90 -5.47 -14.54
CA LEU A 84 16.15 -4.22 -14.67
C LEU A 84 15.94 -3.49 -13.32
N SER A 85 16.36 -4.14 -12.23
CA SER A 85 16.36 -3.59 -10.87
C SER A 85 17.76 -3.10 -10.51
#